data_AF-A0A7J3B9K2-F1
#
_entry.id   AF-A0A7J3B9K2-F1
#
_cell.length_a   1.000
_cell.length_b   1.000
_cell.length_c   1.000
_cell.angle_alpha   90.00
_cell.angle_beta   90.00
_cell.angle_gamma   90.00
#
_symmetry.space_group_name_H-M   'P 1'
#
loop_
_entity.id
_entity.type
_entity.pdbx_description
1 polymer ?
#
loop_
_entity_poly.entity_id
_entity_poly.type
_entity_poly.pdbx_seq_one_letter_code
_entity_poly.pdbx_strand_id
1 'polypeptide(L)'
;MRAIILFSMLILLLGLGCVTITQPESREEVIKCNDSEEGVNIYNPGYVAYNRLTYVDSCQGTSRLTEYYCDKGELKSGVYDCPSGYVCREGACVVVPCEDSDNGNNISQKGTTTKGNVSYADYCIDKNVVEYYCANNEINSVVVPCPSGTVCSDGVCTVSLCEDTESGRDVSIAGTVTKDNKSYTDYCFDINTVFEYYCKNDTELASTTIPCSSGYTCNGGVCVVVPCSDTDAGQDRYTRGTVTKGTLSYSDYCVNAHQVYEYYCSDNSVYWNYLDCPSGYTCSDGRCIYTGPECRDSDNGGDKYIKGTTAKDGLTYTDYCADSTTVGEYYCSDDEISREFLTCPPGYSCSDGRCVSVTTCSDSDGVNIYTYGHVTRDSSTYYDYCSGTQVMEYWCDGTNVRSTAYDCPTGYECSGGRCVAGCRDTDGGDNPSTYGSVWIGDTAYGDRCSDSDHVLEYYCSGNTAASHTWECGFGYVCSSGACVAGCEETDGGNAPGIKGSAGKGGRSYKDYCAGGNATLIEYYCTGYDVNNESINCLGTCHDGWCTSWIS
;
A
#
# COMPACT_ATOMS: atom_id res chain seq x y z
N MET A 1 -5.68 59.28 38.56
CA MET A 1 -5.74 60.61 39.22
C MET A 1 -4.99 60.52 40.53
N ARG A 2 -3.81 61.13 40.64
CA ARG A 2 -3.00 61.13 41.87
C ARG A 2 -3.38 62.37 42.70
N ALA A 3 -3.89 62.15 43.91
CA ALA A 3 -4.04 63.17 44.94
C ALA A 3 -2.95 62.95 46.00
N ILE A 4 -2.11 63.95 46.20
CA ILE A 4 -1.06 63.98 47.23
C ILE A 4 -1.59 64.85 48.37
N ILE A 5 -1.62 64.27 49.58
CA ILE A 5 -2.02 64.92 50.82
C ILE A 5 -0.79 65.58 51.47
N LEU A 6 -0.98 66.84 51.87
CA LEU A 6 -0.05 67.66 52.66
C LEU A 6 0.19 67.09 54.05
N PHE A 7 1.42 67.27 54.57
CA PHE A 7 1.60 67.53 56.00
C PHE A 7 2.59 68.67 56.22
N SER A 8 2.12 69.65 57.00
CA SER A 8 2.80 70.83 57.50
C SER A 8 3.43 70.51 58.86
N MET A 9 4.65 70.98 59.13
CA MET A 9 4.98 71.40 60.49
C MET A 9 6.08 72.47 60.51
N LEU A 10 5.73 73.54 61.20
CA LEU A 10 6.43 74.79 61.46
C LEU A 10 7.19 74.67 62.79
N ILE A 11 8.49 74.95 62.85
CA ILE A 11 9.18 75.35 64.08
C ILE A 11 10.14 76.51 63.78
N LEU A 12 9.91 77.61 64.48
CA LEU A 12 10.70 78.83 64.53
C LEU A 12 11.42 78.86 65.90
N LEU A 13 12.71 79.23 65.95
CA LEU A 13 13.28 80.30 66.82
C LEU A 13 14.79 80.09 67.16
N LEU A 14 15.54 81.14 66.78
CA LEU A 14 16.63 81.83 67.47
C LEU A 14 18.03 81.19 67.57
N GLY A 15 19.02 82.04 67.23
CA GLY A 15 20.44 81.78 67.38
C GLY A 15 21.13 82.68 68.41
N LEU A 16 22.46 82.73 68.23
CA LEU A 16 23.53 83.51 68.87
C LEU A 16 24.23 82.86 70.08
N GLY A 17 25.55 82.69 69.94
CA GLY A 17 26.47 82.48 71.07
C GLY A 17 27.78 81.78 70.70
N CYS A 18 28.77 82.55 70.22
CA CYS A 18 30.15 82.12 69.98
C CYS A 18 30.95 82.05 71.30
N VAL A 19 31.65 80.94 71.58
CA VAL A 19 32.80 80.89 72.51
C VAL A 19 33.81 79.85 72.01
N THR A 20 35.03 80.31 71.75
CA THR A 20 36.22 79.53 71.41
C THR A 20 36.94 79.02 72.66
N ILE A 21 37.20 77.71 72.77
CA ILE A 21 38.19 77.14 73.70
C ILE A 21 38.90 75.94 73.05
N THR A 22 40.19 76.17 72.74
CA THR A 22 41.39 75.29 72.70
C THR A 22 41.29 73.78 72.41
N GLN A 23 42.02 73.34 71.38
CA GLN A 23 42.53 71.97 71.23
C GLN A 23 43.44 71.56 72.41
N PRO A 24 43.47 70.27 72.75
CA PRO A 24 44.74 69.61 72.97
C PRO A 24 44.90 68.29 72.19
N GLU A 25 46.14 68.12 71.76
CA GLU A 25 46.92 66.95 71.34
C GLU A 25 46.26 65.56 71.25
N SER A 26 46.51 64.96 70.09
CA SER A 26 46.33 63.56 69.74
C SER A 26 47.04 62.61 70.71
N ARG A 27 46.26 61.85 71.47
CA ARG A 27 46.69 60.59 72.04
C ARG A 27 46.16 59.48 71.11
N GLU A 28 47.06 58.76 70.43
CA GLU A 28 46.70 57.55 69.69
C GLU A 28 46.11 56.54 70.68
N GLU A 29 44.79 56.43 70.70
CA GLU A 29 44.09 55.35 71.35
C GLU A 29 44.16 54.14 70.41
N VAL A 30 44.81 53.06 70.86
CA VAL A 30 44.78 51.76 70.20
C VAL A 30 43.31 51.36 70.07
N ILE A 31 42.77 51.37 68.86
CA ILE A 31 41.39 50.96 68.60
C ILE A 31 41.32 49.46 68.91
N LYS A 32 40.69 49.12 70.04
CA LYS A 32 40.34 47.74 70.38
C LYS A 32 39.38 47.21 69.32
N CYS A 33 39.59 45.96 68.91
CA CYS A 33 38.62 45.23 68.08
C CYS A 33 37.24 45.28 68.77
N ASN A 34 36.23 45.78 68.05
CA ASN A 34 34.86 45.85 68.53
C ASN A 34 33.96 45.04 67.60
N ASP A 35 33.38 43.98 68.16
CA ASP A 35 32.52 43.01 67.49
C ASP A 35 31.07 43.33 67.84
N SER A 36 30.18 43.41 66.85
CA SER A 36 28.77 43.67 67.10
C SER A 36 28.04 42.52 67.80
N GLU A 37 28.60 41.31 67.79
CA GLU A 37 27.93 40.08 68.25
C GLU A 37 28.68 39.31 69.35
N GLU A 38 29.78 39.89 69.85
CA GLU A 38 30.64 39.31 70.90
C GLU A 38 31.12 37.87 70.61
N GLY A 39 31.80 37.66 69.47
CA GLY A 39 32.37 36.37 69.08
C GLY A 39 31.77 35.84 67.78
N VAL A 40 31.84 34.52 67.57
CA VAL A 40 31.26 33.87 66.37
C VAL A 40 29.76 33.67 66.57
N ASN A 41 28.93 34.24 65.70
CA ASN A 41 27.49 34.04 65.69
C ASN A 41 26.91 34.03 64.26
N ILE A 42 26.84 32.83 63.69
CA ILE A 42 26.40 32.62 62.31
C ILE A 42 24.91 32.90 62.02
N TYR A 43 24.09 33.27 63.01
CA TYR A 43 22.64 33.41 62.85
C TYR A 43 22.15 34.87 62.79
N ASN A 44 22.99 35.83 63.18
CA ASN A 44 22.68 37.25 63.06
C ASN A 44 23.68 37.92 62.12
N PRO A 45 23.30 39.01 61.43
CA PRO A 45 24.22 39.74 60.59
C PRO A 45 25.11 40.67 61.44
N GLY A 46 26.40 40.36 61.50
CA GLY A 46 27.37 41.09 62.29
C GLY A 46 28.39 41.89 61.49
N TYR A 47 29.16 42.69 62.24
CA TYR A 47 30.34 43.39 61.74
C TYR A 47 31.39 43.59 62.85
N VAL A 48 32.65 43.69 62.41
CA VAL A 48 33.78 44.03 63.27
C VAL A 48 34.42 45.35 62.85
N ALA A 49 34.55 46.28 63.80
CA ALA A 49 35.33 47.50 63.63
C ALA A 49 36.77 47.28 64.16
N TYR A 50 37.77 47.41 63.28
CA TYR A 50 39.18 47.25 63.61
C TYR A 50 40.06 48.19 62.79
N ASN A 51 40.95 48.96 63.44
CA ASN A 51 41.87 49.90 62.79
C ASN A 51 41.21 50.86 61.77
N ARG A 52 40.05 51.45 62.13
CA ARG A 52 39.25 52.37 61.29
C ARG A 52 38.64 51.74 60.03
N LEU A 53 38.66 50.40 59.92
CA LEU A 53 37.96 49.65 58.88
C LEU A 53 36.83 48.85 59.51
N THR A 54 35.79 48.59 58.72
CA THR A 54 34.63 47.76 59.10
C THR A 54 34.61 46.52 58.21
N TYR A 55 34.52 45.35 58.83
CA TYR A 55 34.39 44.06 58.19
C TYR A 55 33.00 43.53 58.49
N VAL A 56 32.21 43.21 57.46
CA VAL A 56 30.81 42.77 57.60
C VAL A 56 30.72 41.31 57.24
N ASP A 57 29.91 40.55 57.97
CA ASP A 57 29.66 39.16 57.67
C ASP A 57 29.04 39.03 56.28
N SER A 58 29.47 38.02 55.54
CA SER A 58 29.16 37.95 54.11
C SER A 58 29.03 36.53 53.61
N CYS A 59 28.00 36.30 52.79
CA CYS A 59 27.70 34.99 52.25
C CYS A 59 28.62 34.61 51.09
N GLN A 60 29.18 33.41 51.17
CA GLN A 60 29.88 32.73 50.07
C GLN A 60 28.91 31.76 49.38
N GLY A 61 28.04 32.31 48.53
CA GLY A 61 26.92 31.57 47.96
C GLY A 61 25.79 31.36 48.98
N THR A 62 24.91 30.40 48.73
CA THR A 62 23.67 30.22 49.52
C THR A 62 23.83 29.34 50.75
N SER A 63 24.98 28.70 50.96
CA SER A 63 25.16 27.69 52.02
C SER A 63 26.38 27.93 52.92
N ARG A 64 27.17 28.99 52.69
CA ARG A 64 28.38 29.26 53.47
C ARG A 64 28.45 30.74 53.87
N LEU A 65 28.82 31.02 55.10
CA LEU A 65 28.95 32.35 55.69
C LEU A 65 30.42 32.63 56.03
N THR A 66 30.93 33.78 55.62
CA THR A 66 32.17 34.35 56.15
C THR A 66 31.82 35.23 57.34
N GLU A 67 32.24 34.79 58.52
CA GLU A 67 32.06 35.50 59.79
C GLU A 67 33.35 36.26 60.14
N TYR A 68 33.24 37.52 60.54
CA TYR A 68 34.31 38.28 61.19
C TYR A 68 34.00 38.43 62.67
N TYR A 69 34.98 38.19 63.53
CA TYR A 69 34.78 38.28 64.98
C TYR A 69 36.05 38.75 65.70
N CYS A 70 35.90 39.24 66.93
CA CYS A 70 37.04 39.61 67.78
C CYS A 70 37.45 38.48 68.72
N ASP A 71 38.71 38.05 68.67
CA ASP A 71 39.30 37.14 69.67
C ASP A 71 40.48 37.83 70.36
N LYS A 72 40.39 37.98 71.69
CA LYS A 72 41.40 38.65 72.55
C LYS A 72 41.86 40.03 72.03
N GLY A 73 40.97 40.76 71.37
CA GLY A 73 41.23 42.10 70.85
C GLY A 73 41.86 42.15 69.45
N GLU A 74 41.99 41.00 68.78
CA GLU A 74 42.41 40.90 67.37
C GLU A 74 41.24 40.53 66.46
N LEU A 75 41.25 41.08 65.24
CA LEU A 75 40.34 40.68 64.17
C LEU A 75 40.63 39.24 63.73
N LYS A 76 39.61 38.39 63.69
CA LYS A 76 39.62 37.04 63.11
C LYS A 76 38.49 36.90 62.10
N SER A 77 38.58 35.88 61.25
CA SER A 77 37.49 35.45 60.39
C SER A 77 37.47 33.95 60.18
N GLY A 78 36.30 33.40 59.87
CA GLY A 78 36.09 31.98 59.58
C GLY A 78 35.01 31.79 58.51
N VAL A 79 35.03 30.63 57.83
CA VAL A 79 33.97 30.25 56.89
C VAL A 79 33.19 29.08 57.47
N TYR A 80 31.90 29.26 57.66
CA TYR A 80 30.99 28.30 58.28
C TYR A 80 29.92 27.85 57.29
N ASP A 81 29.60 26.56 57.28
CA ASP A 81 28.49 26.04 56.47
C ASP A 81 27.17 26.25 57.24
N CYS A 82 26.15 26.76 56.57
CA CYS A 82 24.84 26.92 57.19
C CYS A 82 24.23 25.55 57.50
N PRO A 83 23.64 25.36 58.70
CA PRO A 83 23.00 24.10 59.07
C PRO A 83 21.89 23.70 58.09
N SER A 84 21.57 22.40 58.04
CA SER A 84 20.45 21.91 57.23
C SER A 84 19.16 22.64 57.58
N GLY A 85 18.48 23.22 56.57
CA GLY A 85 17.28 24.05 56.74
C GLY A 85 17.55 25.56 56.78
N TYR A 86 18.82 25.98 56.75
CA TYR A 86 19.24 27.37 56.69
C TYR A 86 19.97 27.69 55.38
N VAL A 87 19.80 28.91 54.88
CA VAL A 87 20.55 29.48 53.76
C VAL A 87 21.26 30.73 54.22
N CYS A 88 22.43 31.00 53.65
CA CYS A 88 23.12 32.25 53.90
C CYS A 88 22.45 33.38 53.11
N ARG A 89 21.94 34.39 53.82
CA ARG A 89 21.42 35.63 53.24
C ARG A 89 21.84 36.80 54.12
N GLU A 90 22.27 37.90 53.49
CA GLU A 90 22.60 39.16 54.18
C GLU A 90 23.61 39.00 55.33
N GLY A 91 24.57 38.08 55.19
CA GLY A 91 25.61 37.87 56.21
C GLY A 91 25.16 37.03 57.39
N ALA A 92 24.07 36.26 57.29
CA ALA A 92 23.64 35.32 58.32
C ALA A 92 23.06 34.03 57.74
N CYS A 93 23.14 32.93 58.47
CA CYS A 93 22.38 31.72 58.19
C CYS A 93 20.94 31.90 58.69
N VAL A 94 20.01 32.05 57.76
CA VAL A 94 18.58 32.24 58.02
C VAL A 94 17.78 31.03 57.55
N VAL A 95 16.69 30.69 58.23
CA VAL A 95 15.82 29.57 57.83
C VAL A 95 15.29 29.82 56.41
N VAL A 96 15.28 28.79 55.56
CA VAL A 96 14.62 28.88 54.24
C VAL A 96 13.13 29.16 54.45
N PRO A 97 12.63 30.35 54.06
CA PRO A 97 11.22 30.64 54.21
C PRO A 97 10.41 29.80 53.23
N CYS A 98 9.25 29.35 53.68
CA CYS A 98 8.18 28.94 52.79
C CYS A 98 7.55 30.22 52.21
N GLU A 99 7.46 30.30 50.88
CA GLU A 99 6.84 31.40 50.15
C GLU A 99 5.61 30.89 49.39
N ASP A 100 4.57 31.70 49.36
CA ASP A 100 3.28 31.36 48.76
C ASP A 100 2.79 32.50 47.88
N SER A 101 2.60 32.27 46.58
CA SER A 101 2.45 33.37 45.62
C SER A 101 1.09 34.10 45.67
N ASP A 102 0.10 33.51 46.30
CA ASP A 102 -1.29 33.98 46.43
C ASP A 102 -1.74 34.12 47.90
N ASN A 103 -0.80 33.95 48.83
CA ASN A 103 -0.89 34.21 50.28
C ASN A 103 -1.92 33.36 51.03
N GLY A 104 -1.61 32.08 51.24
CA GLY A 104 -2.44 31.17 52.02
C GLY A 104 -3.46 30.46 51.13
N ASN A 105 -4.58 30.03 51.71
CA ASN A 105 -5.55 29.20 51.00
C ASN A 105 -6.47 30.05 50.08
N ASN A 106 -5.98 30.52 48.93
CA ASN A 106 -6.66 31.42 48.01
C ASN A 106 -7.09 30.72 46.71
N ILE A 107 -8.21 30.01 46.78
CA ILE A 107 -8.83 29.32 45.64
C ILE A 107 -9.30 30.21 44.47
N SER A 108 -9.17 31.54 44.57
CA SER A 108 -9.60 32.50 43.54
C SER A 108 -8.43 33.00 42.67
N GLN A 109 -7.20 32.68 43.04
CA GLN A 109 -5.98 33.05 42.32
C GLN A 109 -5.07 31.83 42.27
N LYS A 110 -4.37 31.61 41.15
CA LYS A 110 -3.50 30.44 41.05
C LYS A 110 -2.24 30.71 41.86
N GLY A 111 -2.03 29.91 42.88
CA GLY A 111 -0.89 29.90 43.78
C GLY A 111 0.21 28.95 43.37
N THR A 112 1.37 29.19 43.97
CA THR A 112 2.55 28.33 43.91
C THR A 112 3.30 28.50 45.22
N THR A 113 3.37 27.42 45.98
CA THR A 113 4.05 27.36 47.26
C THR A 113 5.44 26.77 47.09
N THR A 114 6.46 27.48 47.56
CA THR A 114 7.88 27.12 47.39
C THR A 114 8.61 27.11 48.73
N LYS A 115 9.40 26.06 48.99
CA LYS A 115 10.33 26.00 50.12
C LYS A 115 11.63 25.34 49.67
N GLY A 116 12.67 26.15 49.52
CA GLY A 116 13.95 25.70 48.96
C GLY A 116 13.81 25.32 47.48
N ASN A 117 14.11 24.06 47.14
CA ASN A 117 14.02 23.55 45.77
C ASN A 117 12.68 22.84 45.47
N VAL A 118 11.78 22.76 46.44
CA VAL A 118 10.47 22.11 46.30
C VAL A 118 9.42 23.19 46.03
N SER A 119 8.62 22.99 44.99
CA SER A 119 7.56 23.89 44.57
C SER A 119 6.32 23.10 44.14
N TYR A 120 5.14 23.53 44.58
CA TYR A 120 3.86 22.97 44.21
C TYR A 120 2.91 24.09 43.78
N ALA A 121 2.17 23.88 42.70
CA ALA A 121 1.17 24.83 42.22
C ALA A 121 -0.23 24.26 42.43
N ASP A 122 -1.20 25.15 42.59
CA ASP A 122 -2.60 24.73 42.74
C ASP A 122 -3.10 24.08 41.48
N TYR A 123 -3.99 23.10 41.67
CA TYR A 123 -4.56 22.35 40.56
C TYR A 123 -5.97 21.87 40.88
N CYS A 124 -6.68 21.46 39.84
CA CYS A 124 -8.05 20.99 39.95
C CYS A 124 -8.15 19.48 40.12
N ILE A 125 -9.01 19.05 41.04
CA ILE A 125 -9.57 17.70 41.09
C ILE A 125 -11.10 17.83 41.10
N ASP A 126 -11.72 17.46 39.98
CA ASP A 126 -13.16 17.62 39.75
C ASP A 126 -13.63 19.07 39.98
N LYS A 127 -14.55 19.30 40.94
CA LYS A 127 -15.04 20.63 41.33
C LYS A 127 -14.26 21.27 42.49
N ASN A 128 -13.09 20.73 42.85
CA ASN A 128 -12.30 21.18 43.98
C ASN A 128 -10.94 21.68 43.53
N VAL A 129 -10.45 22.74 44.18
CA VAL A 129 -9.06 23.17 44.10
C VAL A 129 -8.27 22.41 45.15
N VAL A 130 -7.18 21.78 44.72
CA VAL A 130 -6.10 21.36 45.62
C VAL A 130 -5.18 22.55 45.76
N GLU A 131 -5.26 23.16 46.92
CA GLU A 131 -4.58 24.38 47.29
C GLU A 131 -3.30 24.03 48.05
N TYR A 132 -2.14 24.44 47.56
CA TYR A 132 -0.90 24.41 48.31
C TYR A 132 -0.70 25.76 49.01
N TYR A 133 -0.20 25.73 50.25
CA TYR A 133 0.01 26.97 51.00
C TYR A 133 1.10 26.86 52.05
N CYS A 134 1.61 28.01 52.49
CA CYS A 134 2.58 28.08 53.58
C CYS A 134 1.90 28.23 54.95
N ALA A 135 2.15 27.29 55.87
CA ALA A 135 1.76 27.41 57.28
C ALA A 135 2.86 26.88 58.20
N ASN A 136 3.15 27.59 59.29
CA ASN A 136 4.25 27.28 60.22
C ASN A 136 5.61 27.07 59.51
N ASN A 137 5.85 27.83 58.45
CA ASN A 137 7.02 27.71 57.58
C ASN A 137 7.15 26.34 56.87
N GLU A 138 6.07 25.60 56.66
CA GLU A 138 6.03 24.34 55.91
C GLU A 138 5.00 24.40 54.77
N ILE A 139 5.26 23.65 53.69
CA ILE A 139 4.31 23.46 52.60
C ILE A 139 3.20 22.54 53.09
N ASN A 140 1.98 23.02 53.04
CA ASN A 140 0.76 22.27 53.37
C ASN A 140 -0.14 22.22 52.13
N SER A 141 -1.15 21.36 52.16
CA SER A 141 -2.17 21.31 51.11
C SER A 141 -3.56 21.04 51.67
N VAL A 142 -4.59 21.63 51.06
CA VAL A 142 -5.99 21.41 51.40
C VAL A 142 -6.84 21.25 50.14
N VAL A 143 -7.87 20.40 50.19
CA VAL A 143 -8.86 20.28 49.10
C VAL A 143 -10.07 21.14 49.44
N VAL A 144 -10.35 22.14 48.61
CA VAL A 144 -11.42 23.12 48.84
C VAL A 144 -12.43 23.04 47.71
N PRO A 145 -13.73 22.80 48.00
CA PRO A 145 -14.77 22.78 46.98
C PRO A 145 -15.01 24.19 46.45
N CYS A 146 -15.15 24.32 45.13
CA CYS A 146 -15.50 25.59 44.53
C CYS A 146 -16.92 26.04 44.93
N PRO A 147 -17.12 27.33 45.27
CA PRO A 147 -18.43 27.88 45.58
C PRO A 147 -19.47 27.65 44.47
N SER A 148 -20.75 27.63 44.86
CA SER A 148 -21.87 27.55 43.90
C SER A 148 -21.74 28.60 42.79
N GLY A 149 -21.85 28.18 41.53
CA GLY A 149 -21.71 29.04 40.35
C GLY A 149 -20.28 29.14 39.79
N THR A 150 -19.31 28.48 40.43
CA THR A 150 -17.92 28.42 39.95
C THR A 150 -17.51 26.99 39.62
N VAL A 151 -16.53 26.85 38.73
CA VAL A 151 -15.89 25.58 38.36
C VAL A 151 -14.39 25.70 38.60
N CYS A 152 -13.77 24.60 38.99
CA CYS A 152 -12.32 24.55 39.05
C CYS A 152 -11.77 24.50 37.62
N SER A 153 -10.99 25.51 37.25
CA SER A 153 -10.27 25.59 36.00
C SER A 153 -8.85 26.08 36.29
N ASP A 154 -7.84 25.36 35.80
CA ASP A 154 -6.42 25.69 35.97
C ASP A 154 -5.97 26.01 37.42
N GLY A 155 -6.46 25.23 38.39
CA GLY A 155 -6.11 25.41 39.80
C GLY A 155 -6.86 26.53 40.51
N VAL A 156 -7.89 27.13 39.90
CA VAL A 156 -8.68 28.19 40.52
C VAL A 156 -10.18 28.00 40.32
N CYS A 157 -10.98 28.50 41.24
CA CYS A 157 -12.43 28.59 41.08
C CYS A 157 -12.79 29.81 40.23
N THR A 158 -13.15 29.55 38.98
CA THR A 158 -13.62 30.57 38.02
C THR A 158 -15.13 30.51 37.89
N VAL A 159 -15.77 31.65 37.60
CA VAL A 159 -17.20 31.66 37.27
C VAL A 159 -17.42 30.70 36.10
N SER A 160 -18.29 29.71 36.28
CA SER A 160 -18.69 28.87 35.16
C SER A 160 -19.58 29.72 34.27
N LEU A 161 -19.12 30.03 33.07
CA LEU A 161 -19.96 30.61 32.04
C LEU A 161 -20.77 29.51 31.37
N CYS A 162 -21.93 29.90 30.86
CA CYS A 162 -22.71 29.08 29.96
C CYS A 162 -22.35 29.54 28.54
N GLU A 163 -21.85 28.63 27.72
CA GLU A 163 -21.51 28.92 26.32
C GLU A 163 -22.51 28.22 25.40
N ASP A 164 -23.08 28.95 24.46
CA ASP A 164 -24.10 28.50 23.52
C ASP A 164 -23.60 28.73 22.10
N THR A 165 -23.56 27.68 21.28
CA THR A 165 -23.06 27.76 19.90
C THR A 165 -23.91 28.64 18.99
N GLU A 166 -25.17 28.90 19.33
CA GLU A 166 -26.10 29.63 18.48
C GLU A 166 -26.74 30.86 19.14
N SER A 167 -26.30 31.20 20.35
CA SER A 167 -26.68 32.43 21.06
C SER A 167 -28.20 32.66 21.07
N GLY A 168 -28.97 31.75 21.68
CA GLY A 168 -30.41 31.99 21.83
C GLY A 168 -31.24 30.73 21.77
N ARG A 169 -32.25 30.74 20.90
CA ARG A 169 -33.27 29.69 20.79
C ARG A 169 -33.61 29.46 19.31
N ASP A 170 -32.61 29.25 18.46
CA ASP A 170 -32.77 29.18 17.01
C ASP A 170 -32.89 27.75 16.51
N VAL A 171 -34.13 27.26 16.50
CA VAL A 171 -34.50 25.91 16.03
C VAL A 171 -34.15 25.60 14.56
N SER A 172 -33.55 26.53 13.81
CA SER A 172 -32.99 26.25 12.48
C SER A 172 -31.54 25.71 12.53
N ILE A 173 -30.90 25.75 13.70
CA ILE A 173 -29.54 25.28 13.97
C ILE A 173 -29.62 24.23 15.09
N ALA A 174 -28.76 23.20 15.01
CA ALA A 174 -28.66 22.19 16.06
C ALA A 174 -27.63 22.66 17.08
N GLY A 175 -28.07 23.43 18.06
CA GLY A 175 -27.25 24.09 19.06
C GLY A 175 -26.64 23.13 20.06
N THR A 176 -25.56 23.59 20.69
CA THR A 176 -24.91 22.92 21.80
C THR A 176 -24.55 23.93 22.88
N VAL A 177 -25.06 23.69 24.09
CA VAL A 177 -24.72 24.45 25.29
C VAL A 177 -23.66 23.72 26.09
N THR A 178 -22.59 24.41 26.47
CA THR A 178 -21.57 23.91 27.39
C THR A 178 -21.65 24.64 28.73
N LYS A 179 -21.81 23.86 29.81
CA LYS A 179 -21.87 24.34 31.19
C LYS A 179 -21.26 23.31 32.14
N ASP A 180 -20.45 23.74 33.11
CA ASP A 180 -19.81 22.85 34.09
C ASP A 180 -19.04 21.66 33.43
N ASN A 181 -18.35 21.89 32.31
CA ASN A 181 -17.67 20.86 31.50
C ASN A 181 -18.61 19.74 30.97
N LYS A 182 -19.91 20.02 30.85
CA LYS A 182 -20.90 19.15 30.21
C LYS A 182 -21.50 19.85 29.00
N SER A 183 -21.78 19.07 27.96
CA SER A 183 -22.42 19.55 26.73
C SER A 183 -23.85 19.03 26.62
N TYR A 184 -24.74 19.89 26.16
CA TYR A 184 -26.17 19.64 25.97
C TYR A 184 -26.54 20.06 24.55
N THR A 185 -26.96 19.12 23.72
CA THR A 185 -27.27 19.36 22.30
C THR A 185 -28.76 19.25 22.06
N ASP A 186 -29.28 20.11 21.18
CA ASP A 186 -30.69 20.13 20.82
C ASP A 186 -31.12 18.82 20.17
N TYR A 187 -32.38 18.44 20.41
CA TYR A 187 -32.91 17.18 19.90
C TYR A 187 -34.40 17.28 19.61
N CYS A 188 -34.92 16.34 18.83
CA CYS A 188 -36.36 16.28 18.57
C CYS A 188 -37.10 15.65 19.74
N PHE A 189 -37.96 16.45 20.39
CA PHE A 189 -38.89 15.95 21.39
C PHE A 189 -39.96 15.06 20.74
N ASP A 190 -40.49 15.52 19.61
CA ASP A 190 -41.36 14.77 18.71
C ASP A 190 -41.17 15.25 17.27
N ILE A 191 -41.97 14.72 16.33
CA ILE A 191 -41.86 15.04 14.89
C ILE A 191 -42.10 16.51 14.55
N ASN A 192 -42.70 17.30 15.44
CA ASN A 192 -43.02 18.71 15.21
C ASN A 192 -42.42 19.64 16.27
N THR A 193 -41.59 19.15 17.19
CA THR A 193 -41.13 19.94 18.34
C THR A 193 -39.65 19.69 18.62
N VAL A 194 -38.87 20.76 18.62
CA VAL A 194 -37.47 20.77 19.07
C VAL A 194 -37.42 20.95 20.58
N PHE A 195 -36.60 20.16 21.26
CA PHE A 195 -36.16 20.39 22.62
C PHE A 195 -34.85 21.17 22.58
N GLU A 196 -34.93 22.42 23.01
CA GLU A 196 -33.88 23.43 22.92
C GLU A 196 -33.15 23.58 24.24
N TYR A 197 -31.83 23.50 24.24
CA TYR A 197 -30.95 23.94 25.31
C TYR A 197 -30.40 25.33 24.98
N TYR A 198 -30.39 26.23 25.96
CA TYR A 198 -29.88 27.58 25.76
C TYR A 198 -29.26 28.18 27.02
N CYS A 199 -28.40 29.18 26.82
CA CYS A 199 -27.85 29.95 27.92
C CYS A 199 -28.74 31.13 28.31
N LYS A 200 -29.24 31.11 29.55
CA LYS A 200 -29.98 32.21 30.15
C LYS A 200 -29.02 33.12 30.92
N ASN A 201 -28.95 34.38 30.52
CA ASN A 201 -28.07 35.42 31.11
C ASN A 201 -26.60 34.98 31.20
N ASP A 202 -26.08 34.28 30.18
CA ASP A 202 -24.68 33.80 30.03
C ASP A 202 -24.15 32.91 31.17
N THR A 203 -25.00 32.54 32.12
CA THR A 203 -24.57 31.91 33.38
C THR A 203 -25.46 30.74 33.79
N GLU A 204 -26.68 30.63 33.28
CA GLU A 204 -27.63 29.58 33.63
C GLU A 204 -27.92 28.70 32.42
N LEU A 205 -27.72 27.38 32.55
CA LEU A 205 -28.24 26.40 31.59
C LEU A 205 -29.76 26.34 31.73
N ALA A 206 -30.48 26.58 30.64
CA ALA A 206 -31.93 26.48 30.57
C ALA A 206 -32.35 25.60 29.39
N SER A 207 -33.61 25.17 29.39
CA SER A 207 -34.18 24.44 28.25
C SER A 207 -35.65 24.79 28.03
N THR A 208 -36.15 24.57 26.81
CA THR A 208 -37.56 24.77 26.45
C THR A 208 -37.93 23.88 25.26
N THR A 209 -39.22 23.63 25.04
CA THR A 209 -39.71 23.00 23.80
C THR A 209 -40.24 24.07 22.85
N ILE A 210 -39.87 24.00 21.57
CA ILE A 210 -40.28 24.96 20.54
C ILE A 210 -40.92 24.18 19.37
N PRO A 211 -42.21 24.43 19.07
CA PRO A 211 -42.86 23.78 17.95
C PRO A 211 -42.34 24.33 16.61
N CYS A 212 -42.10 23.45 15.66
CA CYS A 212 -41.78 23.81 14.29
C CYS A 212 -42.97 24.52 13.63
N SER A 213 -42.66 25.54 12.83
CA SER A 213 -43.66 26.27 12.06
C SER A 213 -44.36 25.34 11.04
N SER A 214 -45.57 25.71 10.62
CA SER A 214 -46.31 24.96 9.59
C SER A 214 -45.44 24.73 8.35
N GLY A 215 -45.33 23.47 7.91
CA GLY A 215 -44.47 23.05 6.78
C GLY A 215 -43.08 22.54 7.16
N TYR A 216 -42.72 22.58 8.45
CA TYR A 216 -41.47 22.07 8.98
C TYR A 216 -41.71 20.87 9.91
N THR A 217 -40.74 19.96 9.98
CA THR A 217 -40.68 18.81 10.88
C THR A 217 -39.36 18.84 11.63
N CYS A 218 -39.34 18.33 12.86
CA CYS A 218 -38.09 18.18 13.57
C CYS A 218 -37.29 16.99 13.02
N ASN A 219 -36.06 17.25 12.63
CA ASN A 219 -35.07 16.22 12.28
C ASN A 219 -33.73 16.58 12.91
N GLY A 220 -33.16 15.69 13.73
CA GLY A 220 -31.81 15.91 14.29
C GLY A 220 -31.66 17.14 15.18
N GLY A 221 -32.72 17.55 15.88
CA GLY A 221 -32.71 18.75 16.74
C GLY A 221 -33.04 20.05 16.02
N VAL A 222 -33.35 20.02 14.72
CA VAL A 222 -33.72 21.22 13.94
C VAL A 222 -35.05 21.10 13.25
N CYS A 223 -35.74 22.21 13.09
CA CYS A 223 -36.91 22.32 12.23
C CYS A 223 -36.46 22.41 10.76
N VAL A 224 -36.69 21.34 10.00
CA VAL A 224 -36.41 21.26 8.56
C VAL A 224 -37.69 21.23 7.76
N VAL A 225 -37.67 21.77 6.54
CA VAL A 225 -38.83 21.70 5.64
C VAL A 225 -39.17 20.23 5.35
N VAL A 226 -40.44 19.86 5.46
CA VAL A 226 -40.91 18.54 5.02
C VAL A 226 -40.78 18.49 3.48
N PRO A 227 -39.84 17.70 2.92
CA PRO A 227 -39.73 17.62 1.48
C PRO A 227 -40.99 16.97 0.93
N CYS A 228 -41.42 17.47 -0.21
CA CYS A 228 -42.47 16.85 -0.99
C CYS A 228 -41.79 16.04 -2.09
N SER A 229 -42.28 14.83 -2.33
CA SER A 229 -41.75 13.90 -3.31
C SER A 229 -42.84 13.47 -4.27
N ASP A 230 -42.50 13.33 -5.53
CA ASP A 230 -43.42 13.05 -6.62
C ASP A 230 -42.90 11.87 -7.45
N THR A 231 -43.72 10.85 -7.71
CA THR A 231 -43.23 9.59 -8.30
C THR A 231 -43.06 9.64 -9.82
N ASP A 232 -43.68 10.59 -10.49
CA ASP A 232 -43.62 10.84 -11.93
C ASP A 232 -43.16 12.26 -12.30
N ALA A 233 -42.85 13.05 -11.28
CA ALA A 233 -42.11 14.31 -11.35
C ALA A 233 -42.80 15.40 -12.16
N GLY A 234 -43.51 16.28 -11.46
CA GLY A 234 -44.14 17.45 -12.06
C GLY A 234 -45.51 17.08 -12.62
N GLN A 235 -45.92 17.74 -13.69
CA GLN A 235 -47.24 17.51 -14.30
C GLN A 235 -47.13 16.48 -15.43
N ASP A 236 -47.21 15.18 -15.14
CA ASP A 236 -47.15 14.07 -16.09
C ASP A 236 -48.48 13.31 -16.21
N ARG A 237 -49.29 13.72 -17.19
CA ARG A 237 -50.56 13.04 -17.49
C ARG A 237 -50.46 11.60 -18.01
N TYR A 238 -49.28 11.07 -18.30
CA TYR A 238 -49.09 9.74 -18.91
C TYR A 238 -48.61 8.68 -17.95
N THR A 239 -48.12 9.07 -16.78
CA THR A 239 -47.76 8.16 -15.69
C THR A 239 -48.80 8.32 -14.60
N ARG A 240 -48.97 7.30 -13.75
CA ARG A 240 -49.79 7.47 -12.54
C ARG A 240 -48.85 7.83 -11.40
N GLY A 241 -48.94 9.06 -10.96
CA GLY A 241 -48.14 9.65 -9.91
C GLY A 241 -48.73 9.51 -8.53
N THR A 242 -47.88 9.79 -7.55
CA THR A 242 -48.21 9.90 -6.13
C THR A 242 -47.29 10.91 -5.48
N VAL A 243 -47.87 12.02 -5.03
CA VAL A 243 -47.19 13.03 -4.23
C VAL A 243 -47.26 12.67 -2.76
N THR A 244 -46.11 12.65 -2.09
CA THR A 244 -46.00 12.43 -0.64
C THR A 244 -45.38 13.67 0.02
N LYS A 245 -46.00 14.18 1.08
CA LYS A 245 -45.46 15.26 1.92
C LYS A 245 -45.71 14.92 3.39
N GLY A 246 -44.66 14.43 4.07
CA GLY A 246 -44.79 13.91 5.43
C GLY A 246 -45.66 12.64 5.46
N THR A 247 -46.74 12.64 6.25
CA THR A 247 -47.68 11.51 6.34
C THR A 247 -48.83 11.60 5.32
N LEU A 248 -48.92 12.69 4.55
CA LEU A 248 -49.97 12.90 3.56
C LEU A 248 -49.52 12.33 2.21
N SER A 249 -50.45 11.67 1.52
CA SER A 249 -50.22 11.06 0.21
C SER A 249 -51.41 11.33 -0.70
N TYR A 250 -51.13 11.73 -1.94
CA TYR A 250 -52.10 12.08 -2.96
C TYR A 250 -51.70 11.40 -4.27
N SER A 251 -52.59 10.61 -4.87
CA SER A 251 -52.32 9.90 -6.13
C SER A 251 -53.21 10.42 -7.24
N ASP A 252 -52.72 10.38 -8.47
CA ASP A 252 -53.48 10.81 -9.62
C ASP A 252 -54.66 9.89 -9.88
N TYR A 253 -55.72 10.47 -10.42
CA TYR A 253 -56.94 9.75 -10.72
C TYR A 253 -57.68 10.35 -11.92
N CYS A 254 -58.47 9.52 -12.59
CA CYS A 254 -59.29 9.99 -13.71
C CYS A 254 -60.52 10.72 -13.18
N VAL A 255 -60.69 11.98 -13.58
CA VAL A 255 -61.93 12.74 -13.33
C VAL A 255 -63.04 12.21 -14.24
N ASN A 256 -62.68 11.92 -15.50
CA ASN A 256 -63.54 11.31 -16.51
C ASN A 256 -62.64 10.66 -17.59
N ALA A 257 -63.25 10.13 -18.65
CA ALA A 257 -62.55 9.44 -19.73
C ALA A 257 -61.50 10.28 -20.48
N HIS A 258 -61.48 11.61 -20.32
CA HIS A 258 -60.60 12.52 -21.06
C HIS A 258 -59.77 13.44 -20.17
N GLN A 259 -59.75 13.24 -18.85
CA GLN A 259 -59.07 14.18 -17.95
C GLN A 259 -58.51 13.48 -16.71
N VAL A 260 -57.22 13.73 -16.45
CA VAL A 260 -56.48 13.32 -15.25
C VAL A 260 -56.53 14.46 -14.23
N TYR A 261 -56.83 14.12 -12.98
CA TYR A 261 -56.57 14.97 -11.82
C TYR A 261 -55.15 14.68 -11.35
N GLU A 262 -54.25 15.59 -11.68
CA GLU A 262 -52.82 15.47 -11.47
C GLU A 262 -52.42 16.11 -10.15
N TYR A 263 -51.81 15.36 -9.24
CA TYR A 263 -51.08 15.89 -8.10
C TYR A 263 -49.61 15.98 -8.46
N TYR A 264 -48.97 17.11 -8.14
CA TYR A 264 -47.55 17.26 -8.39
C TYR A 264 -46.83 18.04 -7.30
N CYS A 265 -45.52 17.85 -7.23
CA CYS A 265 -44.66 18.59 -6.32
C CYS A 265 -43.99 19.79 -7.00
N SER A 266 -44.14 20.98 -6.43
CA SER A 266 -43.38 22.18 -6.82
C SER A 266 -43.00 22.97 -5.58
N ASP A 267 -41.78 23.51 -5.50
CA ASP A 267 -41.29 24.30 -4.35
C ASP A 267 -41.59 23.65 -2.97
N ASN A 268 -41.34 22.34 -2.86
CA ASN A 268 -41.66 21.51 -1.69
C ASN A 268 -43.13 21.55 -1.24
N SER A 269 -44.05 21.93 -2.11
CA SER A 269 -45.49 22.01 -1.84
C SER A 269 -46.29 21.13 -2.79
N VAL A 270 -47.38 20.59 -2.28
CA VAL A 270 -48.31 19.76 -3.06
C VAL A 270 -49.23 20.70 -3.82
N TYR A 271 -49.24 20.55 -5.14
CA TYR A 271 -50.16 21.25 -6.04
C TYR A 271 -51.00 20.23 -6.81
N TRP A 272 -52.04 20.73 -7.49
CA TRP A 272 -52.84 19.91 -8.38
C TRP A 272 -53.26 20.67 -9.64
N ASN A 273 -53.52 19.95 -10.71
CA ASN A 273 -54.06 20.49 -11.95
C ASN A 273 -54.98 19.48 -12.66
N TYR A 274 -55.81 19.97 -13.57
CA TYR A 274 -56.59 19.12 -14.47
C TYR A 274 -55.87 19.06 -15.81
N LEU A 275 -55.48 17.86 -16.23
CA LEU A 275 -54.78 17.64 -17.49
C LEU A 275 -55.66 16.86 -18.45
N ASP A 276 -56.00 17.46 -19.59
CA ASP A 276 -56.78 16.79 -20.63
C ASP A 276 -55.94 15.73 -21.34
N CYS A 277 -56.52 14.55 -21.55
CA CYS A 277 -55.94 13.53 -22.40
C CYS A 277 -56.03 13.97 -23.87
N PRO A 278 -54.92 13.92 -24.62
CA PRO A 278 -54.93 14.30 -26.02
C PRO A 278 -55.76 13.33 -26.88
N SER A 279 -56.05 13.73 -28.11
CA SER A 279 -56.77 12.88 -29.07
C SER A 279 -56.07 11.53 -29.22
N GLY A 280 -56.85 10.45 -29.22
CA GLY A 280 -56.33 9.08 -29.26
C GLY A 280 -55.99 8.49 -27.89
N TYR A 281 -56.18 9.22 -26.79
CA TYR A 281 -55.99 8.72 -25.43
C TYR A 281 -57.30 8.74 -24.63
N THR A 282 -57.42 7.82 -23.68
CA THR A 282 -58.49 7.75 -22.68
C THR A 282 -57.86 7.65 -21.30
N CYS A 283 -58.37 8.42 -20.35
CA CYS A 283 -57.91 8.30 -18.97
C CYS A 283 -58.35 6.96 -18.39
N SER A 284 -57.40 6.21 -17.87
CA SER A 284 -57.64 4.97 -17.12
C SER A 284 -56.56 4.81 -16.05
N ASP A 285 -56.96 4.41 -14.83
CA ASP A 285 -56.05 4.25 -13.68
C ASP A 285 -55.16 5.49 -13.44
N GLY A 286 -55.79 6.67 -13.42
CA GLY A 286 -55.11 7.93 -13.08
C GLY A 286 -54.13 8.46 -14.12
N ARG A 287 -54.10 7.91 -15.33
CA ARG A 287 -53.23 8.38 -16.41
C ARG A 287 -53.91 8.30 -17.77
N CYS A 288 -53.42 9.05 -18.74
CA CYS A 288 -53.84 8.97 -20.13
C CYS A 288 -53.22 7.74 -20.79
N ILE A 289 -54.05 6.76 -21.16
CA ILE A 289 -53.66 5.57 -21.89
C ILE A 289 -54.08 5.74 -23.35
N TYR A 290 -53.19 5.43 -24.30
CA TYR A 290 -53.55 5.48 -25.71
C TYR A 290 -54.62 4.43 -26.05
N THR A 291 -55.68 4.84 -26.76
CA THR A 291 -56.84 4.02 -27.15
C THR A 291 -57.18 4.09 -28.64
N GLY A 292 -56.36 4.73 -29.47
CA GLY A 292 -56.50 4.60 -30.93
C GLY A 292 -56.10 3.20 -31.45
N PRO A 293 -56.47 2.85 -32.70
CA PRO A 293 -55.98 1.64 -33.36
C PRO A 293 -54.52 1.86 -33.81
N GLU A 294 -53.56 1.75 -32.88
CA GLU A 294 -52.14 1.92 -33.21
C GLU A 294 -51.71 0.82 -34.17
N CYS A 295 -50.98 1.24 -35.21
CA CYS A 295 -50.03 0.34 -35.84
C CYS A 295 -49.04 -0.14 -34.78
N ARG A 296 -48.92 -1.45 -34.62
CA ARG A 296 -47.97 -2.09 -33.70
C ARG A 296 -46.95 -2.88 -34.48
N ASP A 297 -45.69 -2.76 -34.09
CA ASP A 297 -44.61 -3.52 -34.67
C ASP A 297 -43.84 -4.29 -33.60
N SER A 298 -43.53 -5.56 -33.84
CA SER A 298 -43.02 -6.45 -32.79
C SER A 298 -41.52 -6.34 -32.52
N ASP A 299 -40.79 -5.59 -33.35
CA ASP A 299 -39.36 -5.30 -33.26
C ASP A 299 -39.06 -3.79 -33.19
N ASN A 300 -40.08 -2.98 -32.89
CA ASN A 300 -40.01 -1.53 -32.73
C ASN A 300 -39.56 -0.76 -33.99
N GLY A 301 -39.89 -1.26 -35.18
CA GLY A 301 -39.61 -0.60 -36.46
C GLY A 301 -38.61 -1.39 -37.30
N GLY A 302 -37.94 -0.73 -38.25
CA GLY A 302 -37.16 -1.40 -39.30
C GLY A 302 -35.85 -2.11 -38.90
N ASP A 303 -35.86 -2.98 -37.89
CA ASP A 303 -34.70 -3.75 -37.44
C ASP A 303 -34.50 -5.04 -38.25
N LYS A 304 -33.72 -4.91 -39.33
CA LYS A 304 -33.31 -6.02 -40.21
C LYS A 304 -32.63 -7.23 -39.53
N TYR A 305 -32.29 -7.20 -38.24
CA TYR A 305 -31.69 -8.35 -37.53
C TYR A 305 -32.72 -9.17 -36.73
N ILE A 306 -33.92 -8.63 -36.54
CA ILE A 306 -35.04 -9.30 -35.88
C ILE A 306 -36.09 -9.59 -36.96
N LYS A 307 -36.91 -10.61 -36.74
CA LYS A 307 -38.06 -10.85 -37.61
C LYS A 307 -39.28 -10.25 -36.93
N GLY A 308 -39.75 -9.13 -37.43
CA GLY A 308 -40.89 -8.36 -36.98
C GLY A 308 -42.22 -8.82 -37.55
N THR A 309 -43.28 -8.26 -36.97
CA THR A 309 -44.66 -8.42 -37.41
C THR A 309 -45.40 -7.13 -37.07
N THR A 310 -45.86 -6.47 -38.13
CA THR A 310 -46.60 -5.22 -38.07
C THR A 310 -48.11 -5.47 -38.18
N ALA A 311 -48.91 -4.86 -37.32
CA ALA A 311 -50.36 -5.03 -37.28
C ALA A 311 -51.11 -3.70 -37.12
N LYS A 312 -52.13 -3.48 -37.95
CA LYS A 312 -53.10 -2.36 -37.86
C LYS A 312 -54.46 -2.79 -38.41
N ASP A 313 -55.55 -2.43 -37.75
CA ASP A 313 -56.93 -2.68 -38.22
C ASP A 313 -57.25 -4.12 -38.67
N GLY A 314 -56.63 -5.11 -38.00
CA GLY A 314 -56.80 -6.54 -38.31
C GLY A 314 -55.99 -7.05 -39.51
N LEU A 315 -55.21 -6.18 -40.16
CA LEU A 315 -54.17 -6.55 -41.13
C LEU A 315 -52.87 -6.88 -40.39
N THR A 316 -52.14 -7.89 -40.88
CA THR A 316 -50.85 -8.31 -40.33
C THR A 316 -49.86 -8.54 -41.46
N TYR A 317 -48.63 -8.05 -41.30
CA TYR A 317 -47.51 -8.25 -42.21
C TYR A 317 -46.29 -8.66 -41.40
N THR A 318 -45.45 -9.52 -41.97
CA THR A 318 -44.27 -10.09 -41.30
C THR A 318 -43.09 -9.95 -42.23
N ASP A 319 -41.91 -9.68 -41.68
CA ASP A 319 -40.70 -9.49 -42.47
C ASP A 319 -40.32 -10.76 -43.21
N TYR A 320 -39.68 -10.56 -44.35
CA TYR A 320 -39.36 -11.64 -45.26
C TYR A 320 -38.08 -11.37 -46.03
N CYS A 321 -37.45 -12.41 -46.55
CA CYS A 321 -36.29 -12.23 -47.41
C CYS A 321 -36.73 -11.90 -48.84
N ALA A 322 -36.45 -10.68 -49.29
CA ALA A 322 -36.66 -10.27 -50.67
C ALA A 322 -35.68 -10.99 -51.62
N ASP A 323 -34.44 -11.18 -51.16
CA ASP A 323 -33.41 -12.02 -51.76
C ASP A 323 -32.42 -12.52 -50.69
N SER A 324 -31.34 -13.20 -51.07
CA SER A 324 -30.34 -13.76 -50.14
C SER A 324 -29.59 -12.74 -49.29
N THR A 325 -29.67 -11.46 -49.62
CA THR A 325 -28.94 -10.36 -48.98
C THR A 325 -29.84 -9.19 -48.57
N THR A 326 -31.15 -9.26 -48.80
CA THR A 326 -32.07 -8.14 -48.59
C THR A 326 -33.29 -8.60 -47.79
N VAL A 327 -33.54 -7.94 -46.66
CA VAL A 327 -34.77 -8.07 -45.87
C VAL A 327 -35.81 -7.10 -46.42
N GLY A 328 -37.01 -7.60 -46.70
CA GLY A 328 -38.20 -6.79 -46.90
C GLY A 328 -38.87 -6.57 -45.55
N GLU A 329 -38.73 -5.37 -45.05
CA GLU A 329 -39.09 -4.95 -43.69
C GLU A 329 -40.44 -4.24 -43.69
N TYR A 330 -41.37 -4.67 -42.84
CA TYR A 330 -42.62 -3.98 -42.55
C TYR A 330 -42.50 -3.24 -41.24
N TYR A 331 -42.94 -1.99 -41.20
CA TYR A 331 -42.85 -1.20 -39.97
C TYR A 331 -43.92 -0.13 -39.87
N CYS A 332 -44.13 0.39 -38.66
CA CYS A 332 -45.04 1.50 -38.42
C CYS A 332 -44.36 2.85 -38.66
N SER A 333 -44.91 3.65 -39.58
CA SER A 333 -44.48 5.04 -39.83
C SER A 333 -45.71 5.94 -39.90
N ASP A 334 -45.72 7.02 -39.12
CA ASP A 334 -46.87 7.95 -39.01
C ASP A 334 -48.20 7.20 -38.76
N ASP A 335 -48.14 6.16 -37.93
CA ASP A 335 -49.24 5.25 -37.61
C ASP A 335 -49.75 4.39 -38.79
N GLU A 336 -49.10 4.39 -39.96
CA GLU A 336 -49.45 3.54 -41.10
C GLU A 336 -48.43 2.41 -41.31
N ILE A 337 -48.89 1.26 -41.83
CA ILE A 337 -48.00 0.16 -42.20
C ILE A 337 -47.21 0.56 -43.43
N SER A 338 -45.90 0.69 -43.26
CA SER A 338 -44.91 1.03 -44.29
C SER A 338 -43.99 -0.16 -44.58
N ARG A 339 -43.17 -0.04 -45.63
CA ARG A 339 -42.27 -1.10 -46.07
C ARG A 339 -40.96 -0.55 -46.64
N GLU A 340 -39.84 -1.12 -46.22
CA GLU A 340 -38.50 -0.79 -46.70
C GLU A 340 -37.74 -2.05 -47.14
N PHE A 341 -36.71 -1.90 -47.98
CA PHE A 341 -35.80 -2.97 -48.35
C PHE A 341 -34.42 -2.70 -47.75
N LEU A 342 -34.00 -3.52 -46.81
CA LEU A 342 -32.77 -3.34 -46.04
C LEU A 342 -31.73 -4.40 -46.43
N THR A 343 -30.59 -3.95 -46.95
CA THR A 343 -29.48 -4.84 -47.29
C THR A 343 -28.72 -5.29 -46.03
N CYS A 344 -28.48 -6.60 -45.93
CA CYS A 344 -27.64 -7.19 -44.90
C CYS A 344 -26.18 -6.76 -45.05
N PRO A 345 -25.48 -6.49 -43.95
CA PRO A 345 -24.06 -6.11 -43.99
C PRO A 345 -23.18 -7.29 -44.47
N PRO A 346 -21.91 -7.02 -44.88
CA PRO A 346 -20.94 -8.07 -45.17
C PRO A 346 -20.82 -9.07 -44.01
N GLY A 347 -20.80 -10.36 -44.33
CA GLY A 347 -20.79 -11.44 -43.31
C GLY A 347 -22.17 -11.86 -42.81
N TYR A 348 -23.26 -11.34 -43.39
CA TYR A 348 -24.64 -11.74 -43.08
C TYR A 348 -25.41 -12.11 -44.36
N SER A 349 -26.36 -13.02 -44.26
CA SER A 349 -27.35 -13.35 -45.30
C SER A 349 -28.75 -13.21 -44.76
N CYS A 350 -29.72 -12.86 -45.60
CA CYS A 350 -31.11 -12.92 -45.17
C CYS A 350 -31.57 -14.37 -45.06
N SER A 351 -32.09 -14.75 -43.90
CA SER A 351 -32.78 -16.02 -43.66
C SER A 351 -33.96 -15.80 -42.73
N ASP A 352 -35.13 -16.33 -43.10
CA ASP A 352 -36.39 -16.21 -42.35
C ASP A 352 -36.76 -14.76 -41.99
N GLY A 353 -36.64 -13.85 -42.95
CA GLY A 353 -37.06 -12.46 -42.77
C GLY A 353 -36.12 -11.59 -41.93
N ARG A 354 -34.88 -12.03 -41.68
CA ARG A 354 -33.87 -11.24 -40.96
C ARG A 354 -32.45 -11.54 -41.44
N CYS A 355 -31.53 -10.62 -41.20
CA CYS A 355 -30.11 -10.82 -41.42
C CYS A 355 -29.53 -11.73 -40.33
N VAL A 356 -29.12 -12.92 -40.74
CA VAL A 356 -28.36 -13.86 -39.90
C VAL A 356 -26.89 -13.85 -40.31
N SER A 357 -25.99 -13.97 -39.35
CA SER A 357 -24.55 -14.09 -39.65
C SER A 357 -24.37 -15.31 -40.55
N VAL A 358 -23.73 -15.14 -41.71
CA VAL A 358 -23.18 -16.29 -42.42
C VAL A 358 -21.93 -16.70 -41.69
N THR A 359 -21.85 -17.98 -41.37
CA THR A 359 -20.72 -18.58 -40.68
C THR A 359 -19.42 -18.27 -41.41
N THR A 360 -18.49 -17.63 -40.69
CA THR A 360 -17.12 -17.43 -41.16
C THR A 360 -16.34 -18.72 -40.98
N CYS A 361 -15.67 -19.15 -42.05
CA CYS A 361 -14.60 -20.13 -41.96
C CYS A 361 -13.41 -19.40 -41.31
N SER A 362 -12.85 -19.95 -40.22
CA SER A 362 -11.64 -19.43 -39.59
C SER A 362 -10.52 -20.45 -39.71
N ASP A 363 -9.36 -19.97 -40.12
CA ASP A 363 -8.16 -20.76 -40.41
C ASP A 363 -7.01 -20.23 -39.53
N SER A 364 -6.32 -21.13 -38.82
CA SER A 364 -5.29 -20.73 -37.85
C SER A 364 -3.98 -20.26 -38.46
N ASP A 365 -3.70 -20.64 -39.70
CA ASP A 365 -2.36 -20.53 -40.30
C ASP A 365 -2.35 -20.40 -41.82
N GLY A 366 -3.53 -20.45 -42.46
CA GLY A 366 -3.67 -20.28 -43.90
C GLY A 366 -3.24 -21.55 -44.63
N VAL A 367 -2.45 -21.38 -45.69
CA VAL A 367 -1.80 -22.51 -46.39
C VAL A 367 -0.33 -22.53 -45.96
N ASN A 368 -0.03 -23.20 -44.84
CA ASN A 368 1.30 -23.27 -44.22
C ASN A 368 1.66 -24.67 -43.69
N ILE A 369 2.30 -25.45 -44.57
CA ILE A 369 2.73 -26.83 -44.29
C ILE A 369 3.80 -27.01 -43.19
N TYR A 370 4.33 -25.93 -42.61
CA TYR A 370 5.32 -25.99 -41.52
C TYR A 370 4.70 -25.73 -40.14
N THR A 371 3.46 -25.27 -40.10
CA THR A 371 2.72 -25.04 -38.86
C THR A 371 1.69 -26.16 -38.71
N TYR A 372 1.38 -26.55 -37.47
CA TYR A 372 0.26 -27.47 -37.26
C TYR A 372 -1.00 -26.64 -37.12
N GLY A 373 -1.85 -26.70 -38.14
CA GLY A 373 -3.01 -25.86 -38.31
C GLY A 373 -4.35 -26.55 -38.15
N HIS A 374 -5.39 -25.73 -38.22
CA HIS A 374 -6.76 -26.17 -38.27
C HIS A 374 -7.71 -25.11 -38.85
N VAL A 375 -8.79 -25.61 -39.44
CA VAL A 375 -9.92 -24.82 -39.90
C VAL A 375 -11.16 -25.10 -39.06
N THR A 376 -11.83 -24.05 -38.58
CA THR A 376 -13.12 -24.14 -37.88
C THR A 376 -14.24 -23.54 -38.73
N ARG A 377 -15.31 -24.31 -38.96
CA ARG A 377 -16.54 -23.88 -39.63
C ARG A 377 -17.76 -24.54 -38.98
N ASP A 378 -18.78 -23.75 -38.61
CA ASP A 378 -20.07 -24.25 -38.09
C ASP A 378 -19.88 -25.28 -36.95
N SER A 379 -18.97 -24.98 -36.01
CA SER A 379 -18.60 -25.84 -34.87
C SER A 379 -17.89 -27.17 -35.24
N SER A 380 -17.53 -27.38 -36.51
CA SER A 380 -16.67 -28.47 -36.96
C SER A 380 -15.24 -27.98 -37.13
N THR A 381 -14.27 -28.77 -36.67
CA THR A 381 -12.84 -28.46 -36.80
C THR A 381 -12.12 -29.53 -37.63
N TYR A 382 -11.34 -29.10 -38.61
CA TYR A 382 -10.51 -29.92 -39.48
C TYR A 382 -9.05 -29.59 -39.19
N TYR A 383 -8.27 -30.57 -38.75
CA TYR A 383 -6.85 -30.39 -38.43
C TYR A 383 -5.98 -30.87 -39.60
N ASP A 384 -4.83 -30.23 -39.78
CA ASP A 384 -3.82 -30.74 -40.69
C ASP A 384 -3.27 -32.07 -40.18
N TYR A 385 -2.97 -32.97 -41.11
CA TYR A 385 -2.47 -34.30 -40.74
C TYR A 385 -1.52 -34.86 -41.79
N CYS A 386 -0.70 -35.81 -41.36
CA CYS A 386 0.21 -36.50 -42.27
C CYS A 386 -0.48 -37.67 -42.96
N SER A 387 -0.43 -37.67 -44.29
CA SER A 387 -0.83 -38.78 -45.14
C SER A 387 0.41 -39.33 -45.85
N GLY A 388 1.07 -40.31 -45.23
CA GLY A 388 2.38 -40.79 -45.67
C GLY A 388 3.45 -39.71 -45.50
N THR A 389 4.13 -39.34 -46.58
CA THR A 389 5.18 -38.28 -46.59
C THR A 389 4.63 -36.88 -46.83
N GLN A 390 3.32 -36.74 -47.03
CA GLN A 390 2.66 -35.49 -47.38
C GLN A 390 1.87 -34.91 -46.20
N VAL A 391 1.85 -33.57 -46.09
CA VAL A 391 0.94 -32.83 -45.20
C VAL A 391 -0.37 -32.64 -45.96
N MET A 392 -1.47 -33.16 -45.42
CA MET A 392 -2.82 -32.76 -45.85
C MET A 392 -3.18 -31.47 -45.12
N GLU A 393 -3.15 -30.38 -45.88
CA GLU A 393 -3.41 -29.02 -45.42
C GLU A 393 -4.90 -28.68 -45.58
N TYR A 394 -5.53 -28.13 -44.55
CA TYR A 394 -6.87 -27.54 -44.61
C TYR A 394 -6.78 -26.01 -44.53
N TRP A 395 -7.53 -25.30 -45.38
CA TRP A 395 -7.59 -23.83 -45.31
C TRP A 395 -8.97 -23.27 -45.66
N CYS A 396 -9.19 -22.00 -45.34
CA CYS A 396 -10.40 -21.26 -45.71
C CYS A 396 -10.27 -20.58 -47.09
N ASP A 397 -11.18 -20.90 -48.00
CA ASP A 397 -11.41 -20.20 -49.28
C ASP A 397 -12.77 -19.48 -49.19
N GLY A 398 -12.75 -18.25 -48.68
CA GLY A 398 -13.95 -17.52 -48.27
C GLY A 398 -14.66 -18.23 -47.12
N THR A 399 -15.84 -18.78 -47.37
CA THR A 399 -16.62 -19.55 -46.38
C THR A 399 -16.47 -21.07 -46.52
N ASN A 400 -15.71 -21.54 -47.51
CA ASN A 400 -15.54 -22.96 -47.78
C ASN A 400 -14.25 -23.50 -47.18
N VAL A 401 -14.33 -24.68 -46.55
CA VAL A 401 -13.15 -25.45 -46.16
C VAL A 401 -12.60 -26.14 -47.41
N ARG A 402 -11.32 -25.92 -47.70
CA ARG A 402 -10.56 -26.58 -48.76
C ARG A 402 -9.47 -27.47 -48.16
N SER A 403 -8.97 -28.42 -48.94
CA SER A 403 -7.77 -29.19 -48.56
C SER A 403 -6.94 -29.63 -49.76
N THR A 404 -5.64 -29.86 -49.55
CA THR A 404 -4.68 -30.37 -50.54
C THR A 404 -3.49 -31.02 -49.84
N ALA A 405 -2.93 -32.06 -50.47
CA ALA A 405 -1.72 -32.72 -50.00
C ALA A 405 -0.47 -32.04 -50.58
N TYR A 406 0.48 -31.69 -49.73
CA TYR A 406 1.78 -31.12 -50.09
C TYR A 406 2.93 -32.05 -49.69
N ASP A 407 3.90 -32.23 -50.57
CA ASP A 407 5.16 -32.92 -50.25
C ASP A 407 6.03 -32.04 -49.35
N CYS A 408 6.62 -32.63 -48.30
CA CYS A 408 7.62 -31.93 -47.50
C CYS A 408 8.90 -31.69 -48.32
N PRO A 409 9.52 -30.51 -48.21
CA PRO A 409 10.79 -30.22 -48.88
C PRO A 409 11.92 -31.17 -48.46
N THR A 410 12.98 -31.22 -49.25
CA THR A 410 14.18 -32.00 -48.92
C THR A 410 14.74 -31.64 -47.55
N GLY A 411 15.00 -32.65 -46.71
CA GLY A 411 15.45 -32.47 -45.32
C GLY A 411 14.33 -32.38 -44.28
N TYR A 412 13.06 -32.42 -44.73
CA TYR A 412 11.90 -32.43 -43.86
C TYR A 412 11.06 -33.69 -44.10
N GLU A 413 10.39 -34.14 -43.06
CA GLU A 413 9.41 -35.22 -43.13
C GLU A 413 8.11 -34.78 -42.47
N CYS A 414 6.99 -35.38 -42.91
CA CYS A 414 5.70 -35.08 -42.30
C CYS A 414 5.62 -35.78 -40.94
N SER A 415 5.49 -34.99 -39.87
CA SER A 415 5.22 -35.49 -38.54
C SER A 415 4.27 -34.56 -37.79
N GLY A 416 3.22 -35.14 -37.18
CA GLY A 416 2.25 -34.37 -36.40
C GLY A 416 1.46 -33.33 -37.22
N GLY A 417 1.16 -33.65 -38.48
CA GLY A 417 0.38 -32.78 -39.37
C GLY A 417 1.13 -31.59 -39.97
N ARG A 418 2.47 -31.60 -39.92
CA ARG A 418 3.32 -30.55 -40.52
C ARG A 418 4.66 -31.13 -40.98
N CYS A 419 5.39 -30.38 -41.78
CA CYS A 419 6.76 -30.70 -42.14
C CYS A 419 7.72 -30.32 -41.00
N VAL A 420 8.43 -31.31 -40.46
CA VAL A 420 9.48 -31.14 -39.44
C VAL A 420 10.84 -31.54 -40.00
N ALA A 421 11.92 -30.91 -39.51
CA ALA A 421 13.27 -31.27 -39.94
C ALA A 421 13.57 -32.74 -39.57
N GLY A 422 13.91 -33.55 -40.58
CA GLY A 422 14.28 -34.95 -40.40
C GLY A 422 15.75 -35.08 -39.99
N CYS A 423 16.08 -36.18 -39.30
CA CYS A 423 17.46 -36.53 -38.99
C CYS A 423 18.08 -37.28 -40.18
N ARG A 424 19.27 -36.86 -40.63
CA ARG A 424 20.02 -37.55 -41.68
C ARG A 424 21.42 -37.92 -41.21
N ASP A 425 21.77 -39.19 -41.40
CA ASP A 425 23.06 -39.76 -41.03
C ASP A 425 23.90 -40.06 -42.29
N THR A 426 25.21 -39.81 -42.28
CA THR A 426 26.06 -39.94 -43.49
C THR A 426 26.77 -41.27 -43.65
N ASP A 427 26.93 -42.06 -42.59
CA ASP A 427 27.62 -43.36 -42.61
C ASP A 427 26.71 -44.54 -42.22
N GLY A 428 25.44 -44.25 -41.98
CA GLY A 428 24.36 -45.24 -42.03
C GLY A 428 23.92 -45.77 -40.67
N GLY A 429 24.11 -45.01 -39.60
CA GLY A 429 23.64 -45.35 -38.25
C GLY A 429 24.81 -45.40 -37.27
N ASP A 430 24.65 -46.15 -36.18
CA ASP A 430 25.66 -46.32 -35.14
C ASP A 430 26.86 -47.17 -35.65
N ASN A 431 27.84 -46.56 -36.35
CA ASN A 431 28.90 -47.23 -37.11
C ASN A 431 30.32 -46.69 -36.79
N PRO A 432 30.97 -47.15 -35.70
CA PRO A 432 32.24 -46.58 -35.23
C PRO A 432 33.45 -46.82 -36.15
N SER A 433 33.30 -47.57 -37.24
CA SER A 433 34.40 -47.90 -38.17
C SER A 433 34.48 -46.93 -39.35
N THR A 434 33.50 -46.06 -39.52
CA THR A 434 33.43 -45.06 -40.59
C THR A 434 33.29 -43.70 -39.94
N TYR A 435 33.88 -42.66 -40.52
CA TYR A 435 33.56 -41.31 -40.06
C TYR A 435 32.25 -40.87 -40.71
N GLY A 436 31.29 -40.50 -39.88
CA GLY A 436 29.97 -40.02 -40.20
C GLY A 436 29.65 -38.66 -39.56
N SER A 437 28.42 -38.22 -39.81
CA SER A 437 27.86 -36.96 -39.37
C SER A 437 26.34 -37.00 -39.45
N VAL A 438 25.70 -36.57 -38.37
CA VAL A 438 24.25 -36.44 -38.26
C VAL A 438 23.82 -35.00 -38.49
N TRP A 439 22.84 -34.79 -39.36
CA TRP A 439 22.20 -33.52 -39.65
C TRP A 439 20.78 -33.49 -39.08
N ILE A 440 20.45 -32.47 -38.28
CA ILE A 440 19.07 -32.12 -37.91
C ILE A 440 18.82 -30.69 -38.39
N GLY A 441 18.02 -30.53 -39.45
CA GLY A 441 17.91 -29.25 -40.14
C GLY A 441 19.29 -28.78 -40.62
N ASP A 442 19.72 -27.61 -40.17
CA ASP A 442 21.03 -27.00 -40.52
C ASP A 442 22.16 -27.34 -39.53
N THR A 443 21.88 -28.08 -38.45
CA THR A 443 22.88 -28.41 -37.41
C THR A 443 23.50 -29.77 -37.68
N ALA A 444 24.84 -29.85 -37.66
CA ALA A 444 25.60 -31.08 -37.88
C ALA A 444 26.38 -31.53 -36.62
N TYR A 445 26.36 -32.84 -36.35
CA TYR A 445 27.14 -33.51 -35.31
C TYR A 445 28.02 -34.58 -35.96
N GLY A 446 29.34 -34.44 -35.94
CA GLY A 446 30.27 -35.41 -36.51
C GLY A 446 30.91 -36.31 -35.45
N ASP A 447 31.28 -37.51 -35.85
CA ASP A 447 31.95 -38.47 -34.97
C ASP A 447 33.32 -37.97 -34.56
N ARG A 448 33.72 -38.35 -33.35
CA ARG A 448 35.00 -37.89 -32.81
C ARG A 448 35.59 -38.89 -31.85
N CYS A 449 36.92 -38.87 -31.75
CA CYS A 449 37.61 -39.62 -30.71
C CYS A 449 37.37 -38.98 -29.35
N SER A 450 36.83 -39.75 -28.41
CA SER A 450 36.77 -39.33 -27.00
C SER A 450 38.11 -39.52 -26.31
N ASP A 451 38.86 -40.54 -26.71
CA ASP A 451 40.27 -40.78 -26.34
C ASP A 451 40.96 -41.62 -27.44
N SER A 452 42.14 -42.17 -27.15
CA SER A 452 42.91 -42.95 -28.14
C SER A 452 42.22 -44.23 -28.58
N ASP A 453 41.30 -44.78 -27.79
CA ASP A 453 40.73 -46.12 -28.01
C ASP A 453 39.20 -46.10 -28.11
N HIS A 454 38.57 -44.92 -27.95
CA HIS A 454 37.12 -44.76 -28.01
C HIS A 454 36.65 -43.75 -29.06
N VAL A 455 35.69 -44.16 -29.88
CA VAL A 455 34.92 -43.30 -30.79
C VAL A 455 33.63 -42.91 -30.11
N LEU A 456 33.34 -41.61 -30.02
CA LEU A 456 32.00 -41.10 -29.81
C LEU A 456 31.32 -40.94 -31.17
N GLU A 457 30.41 -41.86 -31.44
CA GLU A 457 29.59 -41.98 -32.64
C GLU A 457 28.31 -41.16 -32.47
N TYR A 458 27.95 -40.36 -33.47
CA TYR A 458 26.66 -39.69 -33.61
C TYR A 458 25.86 -40.38 -34.70
N TYR A 459 24.62 -40.76 -34.39
CA TYR A 459 23.74 -41.42 -35.35
C TYR A 459 22.29 -40.96 -35.23
N CYS A 460 21.48 -41.21 -36.25
CA CYS A 460 20.04 -40.93 -36.18
C CYS A 460 19.26 -42.02 -35.43
N SER A 461 18.62 -41.63 -34.33
CA SER A 461 17.61 -42.45 -33.64
C SER A 461 16.24 -41.82 -33.84
N GLY A 462 15.52 -42.25 -34.89
CA GLY A 462 14.33 -41.55 -35.37
C GLY A 462 14.69 -40.16 -35.91
N ASN A 463 13.99 -39.12 -35.47
CA ASN A 463 14.25 -37.73 -35.87
C ASN A 463 15.21 -36.96 -34.95
N THR A 464 15.92 -37.66 -34.09
CA THR A 464 16.86 -37.05 -33.15
C THR A 464 18.25 -37.61 -33.35
N ALA A 465 19.26 -36.75 -33.24
CA ALA A 465 20.65 -37.17 -33.10
C ALA A 465 20.81 -37.84 -31.74
N ALA A 466 21.26 -39.09 -31.77
CA ALA A 466 21.74 -39.84 -30.62
C ALA A 466 23.25 -39.98 -30.72
N SER A 467 23.87 -40.47 -29.65
CA SER A 467 25.30 -40.79 -29.66
C SER A 467 25.62 -42.00 -28.80
N HIS A 468 26.63 -42.76 -29.17
CA HIS A 468 27.12 -43.93 -28.47
C HIS A 468 28.66 -43.93 -28.46
N THR A 469 29.28 -44.38 -27.37
CA THR A 469 30.74 -44.48 -27.27
C THR A 469 31.17 -45.92 -27.45
N TRP A 470 31.96 -46.18 -28.50
CA TRP A 470 32.50 -47.50 -28.84
C TRP A 470 33.98 -47.60 -28.49
N GLU A 471 34.38 -48.72 -27.91
CA GLU A 471 35.79 -49.12 -27.78
C GLU A 471 36.25 -49.78 -29.09
N CYS A 472 37.37 -49.33 -29.66
CA CYS A 472 37.84 -49.78 -30.97
C CYS A 472 38.33 -51.24 -30.99
N GLY A 473 38.67 -51.79 -29.82
CA GLY A 473 39.12 -53.16 -29.66
C GLY A 473 40.57 -53.39 -30.11
N PHE A 474 41.11 -54.56 -29.74
CA PHE A 474 42.54 -54.85 -29.84
C PHE A 474 43.13 -54.66 -31.26
N GLY A 475 44.18 -53.85 -31.37
CA GLY A 475 44.86 -53.52 -32.62
C GLY A 475 44.17 -52.44 -33.49
N TYR A 476 43.20 -51.72 -32.93
CA TYR A 476 42.55 -50.55 -33.52
C TYR A 476 42.58 -49.39 -32.53
N VAL A 477 42.85 -48.19 -33.04
CA VAL A 477 42.85 -46.95 -32.26
C VAL A 477 41.84 -45.99 -32.89
N CYS A 478 41.26 -45.12 -32.10
CA CYS A 478 40.47 -44.02 -32.63
C CYS A 478 41.38 -43.03 -33.33
N SER A 479 41.09 -42.75 -34.60
CA SER A 479 41.72 -41.67 -35.35
C SER A 479 40.69 -41.00 -36.25
N SER A 480 40.67 -39.67 -36.25
CA SER A 480 39.75 -38.86 -37.06
C SER A 480 38.27 -39.24 -36.91
N GLY A 481 37.86 -39.63 -35.69
CA GLY A 481 36.47 -39.95 -35.39
C GLY A 481 36.02 -41.34 -35.81
N ALA A 482 36.94 -42.24 -36.17
CA ALA A 482 36.62 -43.63 -36.48
C ALA A 482 37.68 -44.59 -35.90
N CYS A 483 37.30 -45.84 -35.68
CA CYS A 483 38.20 -46.92 -35.29
C CYS A 483 39.01 -47.38 -36.51
N VAL A 484 40.31 -47.11 -36.48
CA VAL A 484 41.26 -47.46 -37.54
C VAL A 484 42.36 -48.37 -37.01
N ALA A 485 42.98 -49.19 -37.87
CA ALA A 485 44.00 -50.13 -37.42
C ALA A 485 45.22 -49.40 -36.80
N GLY A 486 45.54 -49.72 -35.55
CA GLY A 486 46.65 -49.15 -34.75
C GLY A 486 47.65 -50.21 -34.29
N CYS A 487 48.70 -49.78 -33.58
CA CYS A 487 49.65 -50.68 -32.90
C CYS A 487 49.42 -50.59 -31.38
N GLU A 488 49.27 -51.72 -30.71
CA GLU A 488 49.14 -51.82 -29.24
C GLU A 488 50.20 -52.77 -28.67
N GLU A 489 50.73 -52.46 -27.48
CA GLU A 489 51.72 -53.29 -26.79
C GLU A 489 51.31 -53.57 -25.34
N THR A 490 51.74 -54.71 -24.79
CA THR A 490 51.28 -55.18 -23.46
C THR A 490 52.25 -54.94 -22.32
N ASP A 491 53.47 -54.50 -22.60
CA ASP A 491 54.62 -54.36 -21.68
C ASP A 491 55.16 -52.93 -21.62
N GLY A 492 54.63 -52.02 -22.44
CA GLY A 492 54.93 -50.58 -22.40
C GLY A 492 56.20 -50.18 -23.13
N GLY A 493 56.62 -50.95 -24.13
CA GLY A 493 57.64 -50.54 -25.08
C GLY A 493 58.64 -51.64 -25.33
N ASN A 494 59.84 -51.22 -25.72
CA ASN A 494 61.00 -52.10 -25.69
C ASN A 494 61.40 -52.33 -24.22
N ALA A 495 60.80 -53.32 -23.57
CA ALA A 495 60.80 -53.52 -22.13
C ALA A 495 61.28 -54.95 -21.75
N PRO A 496 62.59 -55.23 -21.87
CA PRO A 496 63.14 -56.60 -21.90
C PRO A 496 62.94 -57.41 -20.62
N GLY A 497 62.51 -56.75 -19.54
CA GLY A 497 62.25 -57.34 -18.24
C GLY A 497 60.81 -57.77 -17.99
N ILE A 498 59.90 -57.45 -18.91
CA ILE A 498 58.47 -57.70 -18.78
C ILE A 498 58.10 -58.56 -19.96
N LYS A 499 57.47 -59.71 -19.70
CA LYS A 499 56.91 -60.50 -20.80
C LYS A 499 55.75 -59.75 -21.41
N GLY A 500 55.79 -59.51 -22.71
CA GLY A 500 54.61 -59.08 -23.42
C GLY A 500 54.62 -59.39 -24.90
N SER A 501 54.13 -58.41 -25.66
CA SER A 501 53.70 -58.57 -27.04
C SER A 501 53.27 -57.23 -27.62
N ALA A 502 53.50 -57.07 -28.92
CA ALA A 502 52.95 -55.99 -29.72
C ALA A 502 51.98 -56.53 -30.77
N GLY A 503 50.93 -55.79 -31.10
CA GLY A 503 49.91 -56.17 -32.06
C GLY A 503 49.53 -55.04 -33.00
N LYS A 504 49.24 -55.37 -34.26
CA LYS A 504 48.77 -54.43 -35.29
C LYS A 504 47.79 -55.09 -36.24
N GLY A 505 46.65 -54.44 -36.48
CA GLY A 505 45.62 -54.94 -37.42
C GLY A 505 45.16 -56.36 -37.11
N GLY A 506 44.90 -56.65 -35.83
CA GLY A 506 44.46 -57.95 -35.33
C GLY A 506 45.52 -59.06 -35.28
N ARG A 507 46.78 -58.80 -35.63
CA ARG A 507 47.91 -59.74 -35.44
C ARG A 507 48.68 -59.42 -34.17
N SER A 508 49.12 -60.44 -33.43
CA SER A 508 49.91 -60.30 -32.20
C SER A 508 51.27 -61.00 -32.34
N TYR A 509 52.33 -60.33 -31.91
CA TYR A 509 53.71 -60.78 -31.90
C TYR A 509 54.20 -60.80 -30.47
N LYS A 510 54.47 -61.99 -29.94
CA LYS A 510 54.88 -62.18 -28.55
C LYS A 510 56.39 -62.22 -28.42
N ASP A 511 56.90 -61.69 -27.33
CA ASP A 511 58.32 -61.76 -27.01
C ASP A 511 58.75 -63.22 -26.81
N TYR A 512 59.95 -63.56 -27.27
CA TYR A 512 60.45 -64.92 -27.15
C TYR A 512 61.96 -65.01 -27.07
N CYS A 513 62.43 -66.09 -26.44
CA CYS A 513 63.85 -66.36 -26.26
C CYS A 513 64.46 -67.09 -27.46
N ALA A 514 65.61 -66.60 -27.93
CA ALA A 514 66.40 -67.14 -29.02
C ALA A 514 67.86 -67.43 -28.57
N GLY A 515 68.65 -68.08 -29.44
CA GLY A 515 70.10 -68.22 -29.25
C GLY A 515 70.53 -69.06 -28.03
N GLY A 516 69.80 -70.12 -27.69
CA GLY A 516 70.13 -70.98 -26.53
C GLY A 516 69.79 -70.35 -25.18
N ASN A 517 68.73 -69.53 -25.14
CA ASN A 517 68.24 -68.79 -23.96
C ASN A 517 69.16 -67.65 -23.49
N ALA A 518 70.01 -67.12 -24.37
CA ALA A 518 70.86 -65.97 -24.08
C ALA A 518 70.33 -64.64 -24.66
N THR A 519 69.39 -64.70 -25.60
CA THR A 519 68.90 -63.51 -26.34
C THR A 519 67.37 -63.47 -26.31
N LEU A 520 66.80 -62.29 -26.07
CA LEU A 520 65.37 -62.00 -26.18
C LEU A 520 65.09 -61.33 -27.53
N ILE A 521 64.05 -61.76 -28.23
CA ILE A 521 63.45 -61.00 -29.32
C ILE A 521 62.23 -60.31 -28.74
N GLU A 522 62.35 -59.00 -28.54
CA GLU A 522 61.32 -58.12 -27.99
C GLU A 522 60.50 -57.55 -29.15
N TYR A 523 59.18 -57.64 -29.11
CA TYR A 523 58.27 -56.98 -30.03
C TYR A 523 57.58 -55.81 -29.34
N TYR A 524 57.75 -54.61 -29.89
CA TYR A 524 57.23 -53.37 -29.30
C TYR A 524 56.68 -52.43 -30.37
N CYS A 525 55.82 -51.50 -30.00
CA CYS A 525 55.26 -50.51 -30.92
C CYS A 525 56.17 -49.29 -31.03
N THR A 526 56.45 -48.82 -32.26
CA THR A 526 56.91 -47.44 -32.48
C THR A 526 55.95 -46.73 -33.42
N GLY A 527 55.22 -45.75 -32.88
CA GLY A 527 54.07 -45.17 -33.58
C GLY A 527 53.04 -46.24 -33.93
N TYR A 528 52.72 -46.38 -35.22
CA TYR A 528 51.74 -47.35 -35.70
C TYR A 528 52.35 -48.69 -36.13
N ASP A 529 53.66 -48.90 -36.00
CA ASP A 529 54.33 -50.10 -36.51
C ASP A 529 54.83 -51.00 -35.37
N VAL A 530 54.60 -52.31 -35.52
CA VAL A 530 55.23 -53.32 -34.68
C VAL A 530 56.68 -53.47 -35.14
N ASN A 531 57.59 -53.20 -34.22
CA ASN A 531 59.02 -53.38 -34.40
C ASN A 531 59.51 -54.55 -33.55
N ASN A 532 60.74 -54.99 -33.80
CA ASN A 532 61.40 -55.91 -32.88
C ASN A 532 62.88 -55.62 -32.76
N GLU A 533 63.42 -55.92 -31.59
CA GLU A 533 64.85 -55.80 -31.31
C GLU A 533 65.38 -57.11 -30.69
N SER A 534 66.65 -57.41 -30.99
CA SER A 534 67.35 -58.56 -30.43
C SER A 534 68.24 -58.12 -29.29
N ILE A 535 67.92 -58.56 -28.08
CA ILE A 535 68.49 -58.06 -26.84
C ILE A 535 69.22 -59.20 -26.14
N ASN A 536 70.52 -59.04 -25.91
CA ASN A 536 71.30 -60.04 -25.19
C ASN A 536 71.05 -59.90 -23.69
N CYS A 537 70.49 -60.95 -23.07
CA CYS A 537 70.30 -60.97 -21.63
C CYS A 537 71.66 -61.15 -20.94
N LEU A 538 71.88 -60.43 -19.84
CA LEU A 538 73.03 -60.70 -18.97
C LEU A 538 72.85 -62.02 -18.22
N GLY A 539 71.59 -62.34 -17.88
CA GLY A 539 71.18 -63.63 -17.31
C GLY A 539 70.69 -64.59 -18.38
N THR A 540 69.71 -65.42 -18.03
CA THR A 540 69.00 -66.27 -19.00
C THR A 540 67.73 -65.57 -19.47
N CYS A 541 67.45 -65.63 -20.77
CA CYS A 541 66.12 -65.38 -21.29
C CYS A 541 65.22 -66.56 -20.90
N HIS A 542 64.08 -66.28 -20.28
CA HIS A 542 63.11 -67.31 -19.91
C HIS A 542 61.70 -66.86 -20.26
N ASP A 543 61.02 -67.61 -21.14
CA ASP A 543 59.61 -67.39 -21.50
C ASP A 543 59.29 -65.97 -21.97
N GLY A 544 60.16 -65.42 -22.83
CA GLY A 544 59.92 -64.13 -23.49
C GLY A 544 60.27 -62.90 -22.66
N TRP A 545 61.20 -63.00 -21.71
CA TRP A 545 61.82 -61.85 -21.05
C TRP A 545 63.20 -62.20 -20.49
N CYS A 546 64.04 -61.20 -20.26
CA CYS A 546 65.37 -61.31 -19.66
C CYS A 546 65.29 -61.29 -18.13
N THR A 547 65.82 -62.32 -17.47
CA THR A 547 65.94 -62.35 -15.98
C THR A 547 66.90 -61.30 -15.41
N SER A 548 67.86 -60.82 -16.23
CA SER A 548 68.65 -59.61 -15.98
C SER A 548 69.22 -59.07 -17.31
N TRP A 549 69.32 -57.75 -17.43
CA TRP A 549 69.83 -57.05 -18.62
C TRP A 549 70.50 -55.72 -18.21
N ILE A 550 71.33 -55.16 -19.10
CA ILE A 550 71.84 -53.79 -18.96
C ILE A 550 70.81 -52.87 -19.61
N SER A 551 70.35 -51.87 -18.84
CA SER A 551 69.52 -50.77 -19.34
C SER A 551 70.27 -49.88 -20.33
#